data_AF-A0A945QJJ8-F1
#
_entry.id   AF-A0A945QJJ8-F1
#
_cell.length_a   1.000
_cell.length_b   1.000
_cell.length_c   1.000
_cell.angle_alpha   90.00
_cell.angle_beta   90.00
_cell.angle_gamma   90.00
#
_symmetry.space_group_name_H-M   'P 1'
#
loop_
_entity.id
_entity.type
_entity.pdbx_description
1 polymer ?
#
loop_
_entity_poly.entity_id
_entity_poly.type
_entity_poly.pdbx_seq_one_letter_code
_entity_poly.pdbx_strand_id
1 'polypeptide(L)'
;MRNINLAAAFLAVLFLTAPSAASAAEGASQDGTIRIHGGYVSGVQYMDMDGLTKKAYISGLIEGMLLAPAFGAPNENMEWFYVCTQEIGLNEIRKLLFEYIKNDYDLWENQNPAKNFRAIYQACLERVKPEGEESGEADAKETDEKKADE
;
A
#
# COMPACT_ATOMS: atom_id res chain seq x y z
N MET A 1 31.07 60.61 -20.45
CA MET A 1 31.83 60.08 -19.30
C MET A 1 31.08 60.44 -18.03
N ARG A 2 30.49 59.46 -17.34
CA ARG A 2 29.74 59.65 -16.10
C ARG A 2 30.01 58.44 -15.21
N ASN A 3 30.93 58.63 -14.26
CA ASN A 3 31.35 57.64 -13.28
C ASN A 3 30.25 57.52 -12.23
N ILE A 4 29.57 56.37 -12.16
CA ILE A 4 28.64 56.06 -11.08
C ILE A 4 29.40 55.17 -10.09
N ASN A 5 29.58 55.72 -8.89
CA ASN A 5 30.32 55.14 -7.77
C ASN A 5 29.70 53.80 -7.34
N LEU A 6 30.46 52.72 -7.56
CA LEU A 6 30.10 51.33 -7.25
C LEU A 6 30.18 50.97 -5.74
N ALA A 7 30.35 51.95 -4.85
CA ALA A 7 30.81 51.73 -3.47
C ALA A 7 29.71 51.81 -2.39
N ALA A 8 28.44 52.06 -2.74
CA ALA A 8 27.39 52.35 -1.76
C ALA A 8 26.23 51.33 -1.71
N ALA A 9 26.38 50.14 -2.30
CA ALA A 9 25.31 49.12 -2.34
C ALA A 9 25.59 47.85 -1.51
N PHE A 10 26.71 47.78 -0.79
CA PHE A 10 27.11 46.57 -0.05
C PHE A 10 26.91 46.62 1.47
N LEU A 11 26.37 47.72 2.02
CA LEU A 11 26.30 47.94 3.48
C LEU A 11 24.88 47.91 4.07
N ALA A 12 23.90 47.33 3.36
CA ALA A 12 22.49 47.27 3.79
C ALA A 12 21.85 45.87 3.70
N VAL A 13 22.64 44.79 3.62
CA VAL A 13 22.13 43.40 3.59
C VAL A 13 22.52 42.59 4.84
N LEU A 14 23.22 43.21 5.81
CA LEU A 14 23.79 42.55 6.99
C LEU A 14 23.02 42.83 8.31
N PHE A 15 21.70 43.07 8.24
CA PHE A 15 20.87 43.34 9.43
C PHE A 15 19.51 42.59 9.47
N LEU A 16 19.43 41.41 8.84
CA LEU A 16 18.25 40.54 8.92
C LEU A 16 18.58 39.14 9.49
N THR A 17 19.50 39.10 10.45
CA THR A 17 19.64 37.98 11.39
C THR A 17 19.11 38.42 12.75
N ALA A 18 17.82 38.23 12.98
CA ALA A 18 17.30 38.07 14.35
C ALA A 18 16.83 36.61 14.47
N PRO A 19 17.60 35.71 15.09
CA PRO A 19 17.06 34.44 15.52
C PRO A 19 16.08 34.76 16.64
N SER A 20 14.79 34.76 16.32
CA SER A 20 13.73 34.78 17.32
C SER A 20 13.85 33.50 18.14
N ALA A 21 14.50 33.59 19.30
CA ALA A 21 14.43 32.61 20.37
C ALA A 21 13.00 32.66 20.95
N ALA A 22 12.04 32.12 20.20
CA ALA A 22 10.69 31.88 20.67
C ALA A 22 10.69 30.57 21.46
N SER A 23 10.72 30.73 22.78
CA SER A 23 10.05 29.93 23.80
C SER A 23 9.96 28.42 23.60
N ALA A 24 10.76 27.71 24.40
CA ALA A 24 10.45 26.38 24.87
C ALA A 24 9.18 26.42 25.74
N ALA A 25 8.05 26.06 25.15
CA ALA A 25 6.79 25.64 25.77
C ALA A 25 6.00 25.02 24.60
N GLU A 26 5.50 23.79 24.59
CA GLU A 26 5.06 22.91 25.67
C GLU A 26 5.46 21.48 25.28
N GLY A 27 5.63 20.62 26.28
CA GLY A 27 5.60 19.19 26.06
C GLY A 27 4.22 18.80 25.53
N ALA A 28 4.04 18.87 24.22
CA ALA A 28 3.06 18.05 23.55
C ALA A 28 3.55 16.62 23.78
N SER A 29 2.90 15.90 24.70
CA SER A 29 2.77 14.47 24.51
C SER A 29 2.21 14.32 23.10
N GLN A 30 3.07 14.02 22.13
CA GLN A 30 2.62 13.39 20.90
C GLN A 30 1.99 12.11 21.40
N ASP A 31 0.68 12.16 21.64
CA ASP A 31 -0.15 10.97 21.54
C ASP A 31 0.33 10.30 20.26
N GLY A 32 0.95 9.12 20.40
CA GLY A 32 1.79 8.46 19.39
C GLY A 32 1.02 7.99 18.15
N THR A 33 -0.10 8.65 17.86
CA THR A 33 -0.99 8.48 16.74
C THR A 33 -0.30 9.01 15.49
N ILE A 34 0.57 8.17 14.91
CA ILE A 34 1.07 8.33 13.56
C ILE A 34 -0.12 8.14 12.60
N ARG A 35 -0.65 9.24 12.07
CA ARG A 35 -1.68 9.17 11.02
C ARG A 35 -1.02 9.03 9.66
N ILE A 36 -1.05 7.83 9.10
CA ILE A 36 -0.63 7.59 7.72
C ILE A 36 -1.78 8.06 6.80
N HIS A 37 -1.56 9.17 6.09
CA HIS A 37 -2.50 9.64 5.08
C HIS A 37 -2.53 8.65 3.90
N GLY A 38 -3.72 8.17 3.54
CA GLY A 38 -3.90 7.20 2.45
C GLY A 38 -3.68 7.83 1.08
N GLY A 39 -2.72 7.30 0.31
CA GLY A 39 -2.55 7.58 -1.12
C GLY A 39 -3.12 6.47 -2.02
N TYR A 40 -3.90 5.56 -1.45
CA TYR A 40 -4.41 4.36 -2.12
C TYR A 40 -5.83 4.57 -2.59
N VAL A 41 -6.20 3.91 -3.69
CA VAL A 41 -7.56 4.01 -4.22
C VAL A 41 -8.49 3.01 -3.52
N SER A 42 -9.76 3.36 -3.40
CA SER A 42 -10.78 2.42 -2.94
C SER A 42 -11.11 1.40 -4.03
N GLY A 43 -11.84 0.34 -3.68
CA GLY A 43 -12.33 -0.63 -4.64
C GLY A 43 -13.19 0.01 -5.73
N VAL A 44 -14.10 0.92 -5.35
CA VAL A 44 -14.95 1.69 -6.30
C VAL A 44 -14.07 2.48 -7.27
N GLN A 45 -13.13 3.25 -6.73
CA GLN A 45 -12.20 4.05 -7.54
C GLN A 45 -11.38 3.16 -8.48
N TYR A 46 -10.89 2.01 -8.00
CA TYR A 46 -10.21 1.04 -8.83
C TYR A 46 -11.13 0.49 -9.93
N MET A 47 -12.38 0.15 -9.65
CA MET A 47 -13.33 -0.38 -10.64
C MET A 47 -13.63 0.64 -11.75
N ASP A 48 -13.70 1.92 -11.41
CA ASP A 48 -14.00 3.01 -12.34
C ASP A 48 -12.83 3.39 -13.25
N MET A 49 -11.59 2.99 -12.91
CA MET A 49 -10.42 3.25 -13.75
C MET A 49 -10.51 2.56 -15.11
N ASP A 50 -10.00 3.22 -16.16
CA ASP A 50 -9.79 2.56 -17.44
C ASP A 50 -8.64 1.52 -17.36
N GLY A 51 -8.51 0.71 -18.41
CA GLY A 51 -7.53 -0.37 -18.44
C GLY A 51 -6.07 0.07 -18.33
N LEU A 52 -5.71 1.26 -18.84
CA LEU A 52 -4.35 1.80 -18.75
C LEU A 52 -4.08 2.32 -17.34
N THR A 53 -5.02 3.07 -16.76
CA THR A 53 -4.91 3.59 -15.39
C THR A 53 -4.83 2.45 -14.36
N LYS A 54 -5.62 1.37 -14.53
CA LYS A 54 -5.51 0.15 -13.69
C LYS A 54 -4.11 -0.46 -13.74
N LYS A 55 -3.52 -0.57 -14.94
CA LYS A 55 -2.16 -1.13 -15.10
C LYS A 55 -1.10 -0.27 -14.43
N ALA A 56 -1.19 1.04 -14.58
CA ALA A 56 -0.26 1.97 -13.94
C ALA A 56 -0.37 1.88 -12.40
N TYR A 57 -1.60 1.86 -11.87
CA TYR A 57 -1.85 1.69 -10.43
C TYR A 57 -1.25 0.38 -9.90
N ILE A 58 -1.50 -0.75 -10.57
CA ILE A 58 -0.96 -2.06 -10.15
C ILE A 58 0.57 -2.07 -10.20
N SER A 59 1.17 -1.47 -11.24
CA SER A 59 2.63 -1.40 -11.35
C SER A 59 3.21 -0.60 -10.18
N GLY A 60 2.67 0.59 -9.91
CA GLY A 60 3.11 1.40 -8.77
C GLY A 60 2.87 0.73 -7.41
N LEU A 61 1.79 -0.04 -7.27
CA LEU A 61 1.52 -0.83 -6.08
C LEU A 61 2.59 -1.91 -5.86
N ILE A 62 2.90 -2.69 -6.89
CA ILE A 62 3.92 -3.75 -6.83
C ILE A 62 5.31 -3.16 -6.59
N GLU A 63 5.68 -2.12 -7.34
CA GLU A 63 6.96 -1.42 -7.17
C GLU A 63 7.10 -0.82 -5.77
N GLY A 64 6.02 -0.22 -5.24
CA GLY A 64 5.98 0.31 -3.88
C GLY A 64 6.19 -0.78 -2.83
N MET A 65 5.61 -1.98 -3.03
CA MET A 65 5.83 -3.13 -2.15
C MET A 65 7.26 -3.65 -2.26
N LEU A 66 7.81 -3.76 -3.48
CA LEU A 66 9.19 -4.17 -3.73
C LEU A 66 10.23 -3.20 -3.18
N LEU A 67 9.84 -1.95 -2.87
CA LEU A 67 10.72 -0.97 -2.25
C LEU A 67 10.89 -1.17 -0.74
N ALA A 68 10.13 -2.07 -0.10
CA ALA A 68 10.20 -2.31 1.35
C ALA A 68 11.63 -2.56 1.89
N PRO A 69 12.54 -3.28 1.21
CA PRO A 69 13.91 -3.46 1.71
C PRO A 69 14.72 -2.17 1.80
N ALA A 70 14.43 -1.18 0.95
CA ALA A 70 15.07 0.14 1.05
C ALA A 70 14.69 0.88 2.35
N PHE A 71 13.63 0.45 3.03
CA PHE A 71 13.18 0.96 4.33
C PHE A 71 13.52 0.01 5.50
N GLY A 72 14.42 -0.96 5.29
CA GLY A 72 14.95 -1.81 6.36
C GLY A 72 14.27 -3.18 6.51
N ALA A 73 13.35 -3.55 5.62
CA ALA A 73 12.87 -4.93 5.56
C ALA A 73 14.01 -5.87 5.08
N PRO A 74 14.16 -7.09 5.65
CA PRO A 74 15.09 -8.09 5.12
C PRO A 74 14.77 -8.41 3.66
N ASN A 75 15.78 -8.44 2.78
CA ASN A 75 15.59 -8.76 1.36
C ASN A 75 14.95 -10.15 1.15
N GLU A 76 15.34 -11.11 1.99
CA GLU A 76 14.82 -12.49 2.02
C GLU A 76 13.29 -12.53 2.11
N ASN A 77 12.69 -11.56 2.82
CA ASN A 77 11.23 -11.49 3.01
C ASN A 77 10.49 -11.02 1.74
N MET A 78 11.20 -10.50 0.73
CA MET A 78 10.62 -9.98 -0.50
C MET A 78 10.95 -10.81 -1.75
N GLU A 79 11.86 -11.78 -1.64
CA GLU A 79 12.30 -12.61 -2.76
C GLU A 79 11.13 -13.38 -3.39
N TRP A 80 10.30 -14.03 -2.57
CA TRP A 80 9.11 -14.76 -3.04
C TRP A 80 8.12 -13.84 -3.79
N PHE A 81 7.96 -12.61 -3.32
CA PHE A 81 7.04 -11.63 -3.91
C PHE A 81 7.56 -11.15 -5.26
N TYR A 82 8.86 -10.89 -5.36
CA TYR A 82 9.51 -10.57 -6.62
C TYR A 82 9.35 -11.68 -7.66
N VAL A 83 9.68 -12.92 -7.31
CA VAL A 83 9.56 -14.07 -8.23
C VAL A 83 8.11 -14.25 -8.69
N CYS A 84 7.16 -14.30 -7.74
CA CYS A 84 5.76 -14.48 -8.07
C CYS A 84 5.21 -13.38 -9.00
N THR A 85 5.48 -12.11 -8.69
CA THR A 85 4.92 -10.99 -9.47
C THR A 85 5.50 -10.93 -10.89
N GLN A 86 6.73 -11.40 -11.10
CA GLN A 86 7.28 -11.55 -12.45
C GLN A 86 6.60 -12.66 -13.25
N GLU A 87 6.28 -13.80 -12.63
CA GLU A 87 5.68 -14.95 -13.30
C GLU A 87 4.19 -14.78 -13.62
N ILE A 88 3.42 -14.14 -12.72
CA ILE A 88 1.98 -13.91 -12.95
C ILE A 88 1.77 -12.90 -14.09
N GLY A 89 2.60 -11.85 -14.12
CA GLY A 89 2.46 -10.74 -15.06
C GLY A 89 1.29 -9.80 -14.76
N LEU A 90 1.44 -8.53 -15.13
CA LEU A 90 0.51 -7.45 -14.73
C LEU A 90 -0.95 -7.66 -15.17
N ASN A 91 -1.18 -8.28 -16.34
CA ASN A 91 -2.53 -8.49 -16.84
C ASN A 91 -3.32 -9.47 -15.98
N GLU A 92 -2.65 -10.49 -15.46
CA GLU A 92 -3.28 -11.52 -14.64
C GLU A 92 -3.46 -11.00 -13.21
N ILE A 93 -2.47 -10.29 -12.65
CA ILE A 93 -2.62 -9.56 -11.37
C ILE A 93 -3.82 -8.62 -11.42
N ARG A 94 -4.03 -7.92 -12.55
CA ARG A 94 -5.20 -7.05 -12.73
C ARG A 94 -6.53 -7.80 -12.65
N LYS A 95 -6.62 -9.00 -13.26
CA LYS A 95 -7.84 -9.82 -13.19
C LYS A 95 -8.07 -10.33 -11.77
N LEU A 96 -7.01 -10.80 -11.11
CA LEU A 96 -7.06 -11.27 -9.72
C LEU A 96 -7.55 -10.18 -8.78
N LEU A 97 -6.96 -8.97 -8.87
CA LEU A 97 -7.41 -7.82 -8.07
C LEU A 97 -8.85 -7.41 -8.40
N PHE A 98 -9.25 -7.47 -9.66
CA PHE A 98 -10.63 -7.19 -10.06
C PHE A 98 -11.60 -8.18 -9.40
N GLU A 99 -11.36 -9.48 -9.50
CA GLU A 99 -12.24 -10.48 -8.88
C GLU A 99 -12.20 -10.41 -7.35
N TYR A 100 -11.03 -10.17 -6.76
CA TYR A 100 -10.89 -10.00 -5.30
C TYR A 100 -11.72 -8.82 -4.78
N ILE A 101 -11.62 -7.64 -5.42
CA ILE A 101 -12.39 -6.44 -5.06
C ILE A 101 -13.88 -6.65 -5.29
N LYS A 102 -14.24 -7.30 -6.40
CA LYS A 102 -15.64 -7.58 -6.73
C LYS A 102 -16.32 -8.48 -5.70
N ASN A 103 -15.59 -9.44 -5.14
CA ASN A 103 -16.14 -10.47 -4.25
C ASN A 103 -16.06 -10.12 -2.75
N ASP A 104 -15.33 -9.07 -2.36
CA ASP A 104 -15.23 -8.62 -0.96
C ASP A 104 -15.71 -7.16 -0.82
N TYR A 105 -16.94 -6.99 -0.33
CA TYR A 105 -17.61 -5.68 -0.17
C TYR A 105 -16.87 -4.72 0.77
N ASP A 106 -16.07 -5.22 1.72
CA ASP A 106 -15.29 -4.36 2.62
C ASP A 106 -14.16 -3.62 1.88
N LEU A 107 -13.92 -3.93 0.61
CA LEU A 107 -12.92 -3.29 -0.25
C LEU A 107 -13.47 -2.11 -1.04
N TRP A 108 -14.78 -2.01 -1.20
CA TRP A 108 -15.41 -1.04 -2.10
C TRP A 108 -15.12 0.40 -1.67
N GLU A 109 -15.35 0.71 -0.40
CA GLU A 109 -15.18 2.07 0.15
C GLU A 109 -13.82 2.27 0.83
N ASN A 110 -13.06 1.20 1.09
CA ASN A 110 -11.89 1.25 1.95
C ASN A 110 -10.56 1.36 1.17
N GLN A 111 -9.82 2.44 1.40
CA GLN A 111 -8.49 2.68 0.84
C GLN A 111 -7.41 1.95 1.65
N ASN A 112 -7.32 0.63 1.48
CA ASN A 112 -6.39 -0.20 2.26
C ASN A 112 -5.37 -0.95 1.37
N PRO A 113 -4.09 -0.54 1.37
CA PRO A 113 -3.05 -1.21 0.59
C PRO A 113 -2.79 -2.65 1.03
N ALA A 114 -2.97 -2.96 2.32
CA ALA A 114 -2.75 -4.30 2.84
C ALA A 114 -3.74 -5.32 2.26
N LYS A 115 -4.94 -4.86 1.87
CA LYS A 115 -5.94 -5.71 1.22
C LYS A 115 -5.54 -6.03 -0.22
N ASN A 116 -4.99 -5.06 -0.96
CA ASN A 116 -4.42 -5.32 -2.28
C ASN A 116 -3.19 -6.25 -2.21
N PHE A 117 -2.32 -6.05 -1.21
CA PHE A 117 -1.21 -6.97 -0.93
C PHE A 117 -1.72 -8.39 -0.68
N ARG A 118 -2.74 -8.55 0.16
CA ARG A 118 -3.33 -9.85 0.49
C ARG A 118 -3.87 -10.56 -0.75
N ALA A 119 -4.51 -9.84 -1.67
CA ALA A 119 -4.99 -10.40 -2.92
C ALA A 119 -3.84 -10.96 -3.78
N ILE A 120 -2.78 -10.18 -3.95
CA ILE A 120 -1.58 -10.60 -4.70
C ILE A 120 -0.91 -11.78 -3.99
N TYR A 121 -0.80 -11.72 -2.66
CA TYR A 121 -0.25 -12.80 -1.85
C TYR A 121 -1.04 -14.11 -2.00
N GLN A 122 -2.38 -14.08 -1.94
CA GLN A 122 -3.21 -15.27 -2.15
C GLN A 122 -3.01 -15.85 -3.55
N ALA A 123 -2.98 -15.00 -4.58
CA ALA A 123 -2.70 -15.44 -5.94
C ALA A 123 -1.32 -16.09 -6.08
N CYS A 124 -0.30 -15.56 -5.37
CA CYS A 124 1.02 -16.17 -5.31
C CYS A 124 0.99 -17.53 -4.63
N LEU A 125 0.28 -17.67 -3.51
CA LEU A 125 0.17 -18.94 -2.78
C LEU A 125 -0.53 -20.02 -3.61
N GLU A 126 -1.61 -19.68 -4.30
CA GLU A 126 -2.36 -20.62 -5.15
C GLU A 126 -1.50 -21.19 -6.29
N ARG A 127 -0.53 -20.42 -6.79
CA ARG A 127 0.44 -20.88 -7.79
C ARG A 127 1.53 -21.80 -7.23
N VAL A 128 1.87 -21.66 -5.95
CA VAL A 128 2.88 -22.48 -5.27
C VAL A 128 2.26 -23.77 -4.71
N LYS A 129 0.94 -23.84 -4.55
CA LYS A 129 0.27 -25.08 -4.16
C LYS A 129 0.55 -26.16 -5.21
N PRO A 130 1.10 -27.32 -4.81
CA PRO A 130 1.23 -28.44 -5.73
C PRO A 130 -0.16 -28.84 -6.22
N GLU A 131 -0.31 -29.03 -7.54
CA GLU A 131 -1.52 -29.56 -8.16
C GLU A 131 -1.89 -30.89 -7.48
N GLY A 132 -2.84 -30.86 -6.54
CA GLY A 132 -3.19 -32.05 -5.74
C GLY A 132 -3.81 -31.77 -4.37
N GLU A 133 -3.76 -30.54 -3.86
CA GLU A 133 -4.46 -30.15 -2.62
C GLU A 133 -5.75 -29.38 -2.94
N GLU A 134 -6.76 -30.09 -3.46
CA GLU A 134 -8.13 -29.59 -3.52
C GLU A 134 -8.55 -29.14 -2.12
N SER A 135 -9.03 -27.90 -2.02
CA SER A 135 -9.64 -27.36 -0.82
C SER A 135 -10.76 -28.29 -0.39
N GLY A 136 -10.53 -29.06 0.67
CA GLY A 136 -11.57 -29.81 1.35
C GLY A 136 -12.66 -28.86 1.80
N GLU A 137 -13.70 -28.76 0.99
CA GLU A 137 -14.98 -28.21 1.36
C GLU A 137 -15.47 -29.03 2.55
N ALA A 138 -15.51 -28.39 3.72
CA ALA A 138 -16.01 -29.01 4.93
C ALA A 138 -17.51 -29.21 4.76
N ASP A 139 -17.90 -30.37 4.21
CA ASP A 139 -19.24 -30.92 4.33
C ASP A 139 -19.55 -31.07 5.82
N ALA A 140 -20.22 -30.06 6.36
CA ALA A 140 -20.86 -30.11 7.66
C ALA A 140 -21.94 -31.19 7.61
N LYS A 141 -21.58 -32.41 8.01
CA LYS A 141 -22.56 -33.45 8.34
C LYS A 141 -23.34 -33.00 9.57
N GLU A 142 -24.53 -32.49 9.30
CA GLU A 142 -25.68 -32.41 10.19
C GLU A 142 -25.93 -33.81 10.79
N THR A 143 -25.47 -34.03 12.02
CA THR A 143 -25.93 -35.16 12.84
C THR A 143 -27.27 -34.81 13.43
N ASP A 144 -28.31 -35.29 12.76
CA ASP A 144 -29.69 -35.26 13.20
C ASP A 144 -29.86 -36.18 14.43
N GLU A 145 -30.10 -35.55 15.58
CA GLU A 145 -30.38 -36.17 16.85
C GLU A 145 -31.82 -36.71 16.84
N LYS A 146 -31.99 -38.03 16.72
CA LYS A 146 -33.28 -38.67 16.99
C LYS A 146 -33.18 -39.79 18.01
N LYS A 147 -33.40 -39.37 19.24
CA LYS A 147 -33.67 -40.16 20.44
C LYS A 147 -35.08 -40.75 20.38
N ALA A 148 -35.20 -42.06 20.36
CA ALA A 148 -36.40 -42.80 20.76
C ALA A 148 -35.98 -44.21 21.22
N ASP A 149 -36.69 -44.69 22.24
CA ASP A 149 -36.64 -46.03 22.83
C ASP A 149 -35.61 -46.24 23.96
N GLU A 150 -35.98 -45.80 25.17
CA GLU A 150 -36.26 -46.66 26.35
C GLU A 150 -36.89 -45.85 27.51
#